data_AF-A0A7W8ZJI9-F1
#
_entry.id   AF-A0A7W8ZJI9-F1
#
_cell.length_a   1.000
_cell.length_b   1.000
_cell.length_c   1.000
_cell.angle_alpha   90.00
_cell.angle_beta   90.00
_cell.angle_gamma   90.00
#
_symmetry.space_group_name_H-M   'P 1'
#
loop_
_entity.id
_entity.type
_entity.pdbx_description
1 polymer ?
#
loop_
_entity_poly.entity_id
_entity_poly.type
_entity_poly.pdbx_seq_one_letter_code
_entity_poly.pdbx_strand_id
1 'polypeptide(L)'
;MATTYPYTQSSPLVNSITATTVVSLSNGMQVAQIAFTTAAGQLGQITLSPVQPTAENVEFKAGTQTLKIKKATFSAAFGFDPGQVTVEGDATDQNGKNDTDFQKQIASWSN
;
A
#
# COMPACT_ATOMS: atom_id res chain seq x y z
N MET A 1 -4.48 0.82 22.95
CA MET A 1 -3.40 1.83 22.94
C MET A 1 -3.74 2.70 21.76
N ALA A 2 -4.18 3.94 22.01
CA ALA A 2 -4.73 4.79 20.96
C ALA A 2 -3.72 4.94 19.80
N THR A 3 -4.19 4.79 18.56
CA THR A 3 -3.33 4.98 17.39
C THR A 3 -2.99 6.47 17.28
N THR A 4 -1.70 6.81 17.30
CA THR A 4 -1.23 8.18 17.06
C THR A 4 -0.97 8.39 15.58
N TYR A 5 -1.52 9.48 15.03
CA TYR A 5 -1.30 9.86 13.64
C TYR A 5 -0.13 10.85 13.53
N PRO A 6 0.77 10.71 12.53
CA PRO A 6 0.72 9.72 11.46
C PRO A 6 1.08 8.30 11.94
N TYR A 7 0.27 7.32 11.52
CA TYR A 7 0.53 5.91 11.73
C TYR A 7 1.36 5.38 10.57
N THR A 8 2.41 4.59 10.83
CA THR A 8 3.25 4.01 9.79
C THR A 8 3.40 2.51 10.00
N GLN A 9 3.18 1.74 8.94
CA GLN A 9 3.44 0.31 8.91
C GLN A 9 4.09 -0.09 7.60
N SER A 10 5.16 -0.88 7.68
CA SER A 10 5.79 -1.51 6.53
C SER A 10 5.50 -3.01 6.52
N SER A 11 5.16 -3.54 5.34
CA SER A 11 4.91 -4.95 5.14
C SER A 11 5.66 -5.45 3.90
N PRO A 12 6.41 -6.58 3.99
CA PRO A 12 6.99 -7.20 2.81
C PRO A 12 5.89 -7.75 1.91
N LEU A 13 6.03 -7.55 0.60
CA LEU A 13 5.20 -8.18 -0.43
C LEU A 13 5.93 -9.41 -0.97
N VAL A 14 6.01 -9.54 -2.29
CA VAL A 14 6.74 -10.59 -3.02
C VAL A 14 7.95 -9.96 -3.72
N ASN A 15 8.91 -10.79 -4.15
CA ASN A 15 10.04 -10.36 -4.99
C ASN A 15 10.83 -9.17 -4.42
N SER A 16 11.04 -9.18 -3.10
CA SER A 16 11.77 -8.15 -2.34
C SER A 16 11.16 -6.74 -2.43
N ILE A 17 9.88 -6.64 -2.78
CA ILE A 17 9.11 -5.40 -2.69
C ILE A 17 8.60 -5.23 -1.28
N THR A 18 8.72 -4.02 -0.74
CA THR A 18 8.13 -3.61 0.53
C THR A 18 7.08 -2.54 0.27
N ALA A 19 5.91 -2.69 0.89
CA ALA A 19 4.89 -1.64 0.94
C ALA A 19 5.00 -0.91 2.27
N THR A 20 5.23 0.39 2.24
CA THR A 20 5.21 1.26 3.41
C THR A 20 3.96 2.12 3.36
N THR A 21 3.07 1.91 4.33
CA THR A 21 1.81 2.66 4.45
C THR A 21 1.97 3.71 5.54
N VAL A 22 1.72 4.96 5.19
CA VAL A 22 1.63 6.08 6.12
C VAL A 22 0.19 6.57 6.12
N VAL A 23 -0.49 6.48 7.26
CA VAL A 23 -1.83 6.99 7.46
C VAL A 23 -1.74 8.30 8.21
N SER A 24 -2.29 9.37 7.63
CA SER A 24 -2.29 10.72 8.20
C SER A 24 -3.70 11.28 8.24
N LEU A 25 -3.90 12.33 9.05
CA LEU A 25 -5.17 13.05 9.10
C LEU A 25 -5.10 14.26 8.17
N SER A 26 -6.02 14.34 7.21
CA SER A 26 -6.16 15.46 6.30
C SER A 26 -7.62 15.89 6.27
N ASN A 27 -7.90 17.14 6.64
CA ASN A 27 -9.26 17.69 6.74
C ASN A 27 -10.23 16.81 7.56
N GLY A 28 -9.74 16.20 8.65
CA GLY A 28 -10.54 15.31 9.50
C GLY A 28 -10.77 13.90 8.95
N MET A 29 -10.16 13.54 7.82
CA MET A 29 -10.22 12.20 7.23
C MET A 29 -8.86 11.50 7.33
N GLN A 30 -8.89 10.18 7.46
CA GLN A 30 -7.71 9.35 7.37
C GLN A 30 -7.29 9.20 5.90
N VAL A 31 -6.04 9.45 5.58
CA VAL A 31 -5.47 9.30 4.22
C VAL A 31 -4.28 8.37 4.30
N ALA A 32 -4.34 7.25 3.57
CA ALA A 32 -3.27 6.28 3.47
C ALA A 32 -2.42 6.54 2.22
N GLN A 33 -1.14 6.80 2.42
CA GLN A 33 -0.13 6.85 1.37
C GLN A 33 0.68 5.56 1.41
N ILE A 34 0.70 4.82 0.31
CA ILE A 34 1.34 3.51 0.19
C ILE A 34 2.50 3.65 -0.78
N ALA A 35 3.73 3.67 -0.29
CA ALA A 35 4.94 3.67 -1.11
C ALA A 35 5.44 2.24 -1.32
N PHE A 36 5.71 1.88 -2.57
CA PHE A 36 6.30 0.59 -2.92
C PHE A 36 7.77 0.77 -3.23
N THR A 37 8.63 0.06 -2.49
CA THR A 37 10.09 0.20 -2.59
C THR A 37 10.76 -1.16 -2.73
N THR A 38 11.88 -1.18 -3.42
CA THR A 38 12.78 -2.34 -3.52
C THR A 38 14.21 -1.87 -3.24
N ALA A 39 15.18 -2.80 -3.23
CA ALA A 39 16.59 -2.43 -3.08
C ALA A 39 17.09 -1.50 -4.21
N ALA A 40 16.39 -1.44 -5.36
CA ALA A 40 16.74 -0.56 -6.47
C ALA A 40 16.13 0.86 -6.34
N GLY A 41 15.25 1.09 -5.35
CA GLY A 41 14.59 2.37 -5.12
C GLY A 41 13.07 2.27 -5.06
N GLN A 42 12.40 3.40 -5.25
CA GLN A 42 10.94 3.48 -5.24
C GLN A 42 10.35 3.06 -6.59
N LEU A 43 9.40 2.12 -6.56
CA LEU A 43 8.62 1.71 -7.74
C LEU A 43 7.49 2.70 -8.04
N GLY A 44 6.81 3.15 -6.99
CA GLY A 44 5.65 4.03 -7.11
C GLY A 44 4.93 4.25 -5.78
N GLN A 45 3.78 4.92 -5.86
CA GLN A 45 2.96 5.23 -4.70
C GLN A 45 1.48 5.25 -5.06
N ILE A 46 0.64 4.76 -4.15
CA ILE A 46 -0.82 4.89 -4.22
C ILE A 46 -1.30 5.73 -3.03
N THR A 47 -2.30 6.57 -3.24
CA THR A 47 -2.99 7.29 -2.16
C THR A 47 -4.45 6.85 -2.11
N LEU A 48 -4.92 6.46 -0.92
CA LEU A 48 -6.30 6.03 -0.65
C LEU A 48 -6.89 6.85 0.50
N SER A 49 -8.22 7.00 0.51
CA SER A 49 -8.96 7.73 1.54
C SER A 49 -10.42 7.26 1.58
N PRO A 50 -11.24 7.67 2.57
CA PRO A 50 -12.67 7.35 2.58
C PRO A 50 -13.43 7.78 1.32
N VAL A 51 -13.00 8.87 0.66
CA VAL A 51 -13.62 9.36 -0.58
C VAL A 51 -13.11 8.65 -1.84
N GLN A 52 -11.95 7.99 -1.74
CA GLN A 52 -11.37 7.16 -2.79
C GLN A 52 -10.77 5.90 -2.14
N PRO A 53 -11.63 4.94 -1.74
CA PRO A 53 -11.21 3.80 -0.93
C PRO A 53 -10.52 2.72 -1.74
N THR A 54 -10.61 2.78 -3.07
CA THR A 54 -10.01 1.79 -3.97
C THR A 54 -9.13 2.42 -5.03
N ALA A 55 -8.11 1.68 -5.42
CA ALA A 55 -7.35 1.91 -6.64
C ALA A 55 -7.21 0.58 -7.37
N GLU A 56 -7.43 0.55 -8.68
CA GLU A 56 -7.46 -0.67 -9.48
C GLU A 56 -6.60 -0.50 -10.73
N ASN A 57 -6.02 -1.61 -11.21
CA ASN A 57 -5.22 -1.68 -12.45
C ASN A 57 -4.08 -0.65 -12.51
N VAL A 58 -3.32 -0.50 -11.42
CA VAL A 58 -2.17 0.41 -11.35
C VAL A 58 -0.90 -0.38 -11.61
N GLU A 59 -0.06 0.09 -12.54
CA GLU A 59 1.21 -0.54 -12.87
C GLU A 59 2.39 0.39 -12.56
N PHE A 60 3.39 -0.13 -11.86
CA PHE A 60 4.62 0.56 -11.52
C PHE A 60 5.82 -0.19 -12.10
N LYS A 61 6.82 0.57 -12.56
CA LYS A 61 8.06 0.02 -13.12
C LYS A 61 9.28 0.76 -12.59
N ALA A 62 10.30 0.01 -12.21
CA ALA A 62 11.65 0.52 -11.97
C ALA A 62 12.65 -0.41 -12.67
N GLY A 63 13.30 0.10 -13.72
CA GLY A 63 14.09 -0.75 -14.61
C GLY A 63 13.23 -1.86 -15.23
N THR A 64 13.65 -3.11 -15.05
CA THR A 64 12.94 -4.32 -15.52
C THR A 64 11.93 -4.86 -14.51
N GLN A 65 11.95 -4.40 -13.26
CA GLN A 65 11.00 -4.82 -12.24
C GLN A 65 9.64 -4.16 -12.46
N THR A 66 8.58 -4.97 -12.44
CA THR A 66 7.19 -4.52 -12.61
C THR A 66 6.37 -4.93 -11.38
N LEU A 67 5.53 -4.03 -10.90
CA LEU A 67 4.54 -4.26 -9.87
C LEU A 67 3.18 -3.86 -10.43
N LYS A 68 2.26 -4.81 -10.56
CA LYS A 68 0.88 -4.58 -10.97
C LYS A 68 -0.03 -4.71 -9.76
N ILE A 69 -0.69 -3.64 -9.42
CA ILE A 69 -1.75 -3.62 -8.42
C ILE A 69 -3.07 -3.86 -9.13
N LYS A 70 -3.64 -5.05 -8.93
CA LYS A 70 -4.98 -5.39 -9.40
C LYS A 70 -6.00 -4.56 -8.63
N LYS A 71 -5.86 -4.52 -7.30
CA LYS A 71 -6.68 -3.71 -6.41
C LYS A 71 -5.94 -3.37 -5.12
N ALA A 72 -6.04 -2.13 -4.70
CA ALA A 72 -5.74 -1.69 -3.34
C ALA A 72 -7.05 -1.22 -2.70
N THR A 73 -7.30 -1.63 -1.46
CA THR A 73 -8.52 -1.28 -0.71
C THR A 73 -8.15 -0.65 0.62
N PHE A 74 -8.77 0.48 0.92
CA PHE A 74 -8.72 1.18 2.18
C PHE A 74 -10.07 1.03 2.88
N SER A 75 -10.02 0.60 4.14
CA SER A 75 -11.20 0.48 4.99
C SER A 75 -10.93 1.23 6.27
N ALA A 76 -11.50 2.41 6.42
CA ALA A 76 -11.68 3.11 7.68
C ALA A 76 -12.95 3.97 7.56
N ALA A 77 -13.79 3.96 8.58
CA ALA A 77 -14.94 4.85 8.64
C ALA A 77 -14.51 6.30 8.91
N PHE A 78 -15.42 7.26 8.68
CA PHE A 78 -15.18 8.65 9.04
C PHE A 78 -14.99 8.78 10.54
N GLY A 79 -13.96 9.52 10.96
CA GLY A 79 -13.55 9.58 12.36
C GLY A 79 -12.26 8.80 12.61
N PHE A 80 -11.80 8.76 13.86
CA PHE A 80 -10.56 8.07 14.23
C PHE A 80 -10.77 6.54 14.31
N ASP A 81 -11.58 5.96 13.43
CA ASP A 81 -11.93 4.54 13.54
C ASP A 81 -10.75 3.63 13.16
N PRO A 82 -10.74 2.39 13.68
CA PRO A 82 -9.83 1.35 13.22
C PRO A 82 -9.91 1.21 11.71
N GLY A 83 -8.77 0.94 11.09
CA GLY A 83 -8.72 0.77 9.66
C GLY A 83 -7.64 -0.16 9.20
N GLN A 84 -7.71 -0.49 7.92
CA GLN A 84 -6.78 -1.38 7.27
C GLN A 84 -6.58 -1.01 5.80
N VAL A 85 -5.44 -1.44 5.27
CA VAL A 85 -5.13 -1.40 3.84
C VAL A 85 -4.77 -2.79 3.36
N THR A 86 -5.44 -3.24 2.31
CA THR A 86 -5.13 -4.48 1.61
C THR A 86 -4.71 -4.17 0.17
N VAL A 87 -3.80 -4.98 -0.36
CA VAL A 87 -3.33 -4.88 -1.74
C VAL A 87 -3.25 -6.27 -2.35
N GLU A 88 -3.81 -6.41 -3.54
CA GLU A 88 -3.69 -7.57 -4.40
C GLU A 88 -3.09 -7.18 -5.74
N GLY A 89 -2.31 -8.09 -6.31
CA GLY A 89 -1.52 -7.81 -7.48
C GLY A 89 -0.58 -8.93 -7.86
N ASP A 90 0.32 -8.61 -8.78
CA ASP A 90 1.43 -9.43 -9.19
C ASP A 90 2.68 -8.58 -9.31
N ALA A 91 3.85 -9.19 -9.15
CA ALA A 91 5.10 -8.49 -9.36
C ALA A 91 6.19 -9.42 -9.84
N THR A 92 7.12 -8.87 -10.60
CA THR A 92 8.34 -9.56 -11.02
C THR A 92 9.50 -9.28 -10.08
N ASP A 93 10.56 -10.08 -10.18
CA ASP A 93 11.85 -9.80 -9.60
C ASP A 93 12.57 -8.64 -10.31
N GLN A 94 13.75 -8.28 -9.81
CA GLN A 94 14.54 -7.17 -10.36
C GLN A 94 14.94 -7.38 -11.83
N ASN A 95 14.96 -8.62 -12.32
CA ASN A 95 15.30 -8.95 -13.71
C ASN A 95 14.06 -9.00 -14.63
N GLY A 96 12.87 -8.65 -14.12
CA GLY A 96 11.62 -8.75 -14.86
C GLY A 96 11.11 -10.18 -15.01
N LYS A 97 11.56 -11.12 -14.16
CA LYS A 97 11.19 -12.54 -14.19
C LYS A 97 10.40 -12.92 -12.94
N ASN A 98 10.01 -14.19 -12.83
CA ASN A 98 9.39 -14.77 -11.64
C ASN A 98 8.12 -14.00 -11.20
N ASP A 99 7.23 -13.77 -12.17
CA ASP A 99 5.96 -13.11 -11.89
C ASP A 99 5.19 -13.90 -10.83
N THR A 100 4.89 -13.24 -9.72
CA THR A 100 4.32 -13.87 -8.52
C THR A 100 3.13 -13.05 -8.05
N ASP A 101 1.97 -13.70 -7.99
CA ASP A 101 0.76 -13.13 -7.41
C ASP A 101 0.89 -12.92 -5.90
N PHE A 102 0.22 -11.90 -5.39
CA PHE A 102 0.08 -11.65 -3.97
C PHE A 102 -1.27 -11.05 -3.62
N GLN A 103 -1.70 -11.31 -2.39
CA GLN A 103 -2.80 -10.64 -1.73
C GLN A 103 -2.42 -10.49 -0.26
N LYS A 104 -2.27 -9.25 0.22
CA LYS A 104 -1.82 -8.98 1.59
C LYS A 104 -2.54 -7.81 2.22
N GLN A 105 -2.77 -7.93 3.52
CA GLN A 105 -2.99 -6.77 4.40
C GLN A 105 -1.63 -6.15 4.68
N ILE A 106 -1.43 -4.90 4.24
CA ILE A 106 -0.15 -4.19 4.36
C ILE A 106 -0.15 -3.20 5.52
N ALA A 107 -1.33 -2.82 6.00
CA ALA A 107 -1.49 -1.99 7.18
C ALA A 107 -2.77 -2.32 7.95
N SER A 108 -2.73 -2.21 9.27
CA SER A 108 -3.91 -2.24 10.14
C SER A 108 -3.66 -1.50 11.44
N TRP A 109 -4.58 -0.63 11.82
CA TRP A 109 -4.51 0.16 13.04
C TRP A 109 -5.84 0.12 13.80
N SER A 110 -5.76 0.27 15.11
CA SER A 110 -6.90 0.30 16.02
C SER A 110 -6.60 1.24 17.18
N ASN A 111 -7.59 2.00 17.66
CA ASN A 111 -7.43 2.81 18.88
C ASN A 111 -7.43 1.95 20.16
#